data_AF-A0A429XED8-F1
#
_entry.id   AF-A0A429XED8-F1
#
_cell.length_a   1.000
_cell.length_b   1.000
_cell.length_c   1.000
_cell.angle_alpha   90.00
_cell.angle_beta   90.00
_cell.angle_gamma   90.00
#
_symmetry.space_group_name_H-M   'P 1'
#
loop_
_entity.id
_entity.type
_entity.pdbx_description
1 polymer ?
#
loop_
_entity_poly.entity_id
_entity_poly.type
_entity_poly.pdbx_seq_one_letter_code
_entity_poly.pdbx_strand_id
1 'polypeptide(L)'
;MKNKRYILLFILFFLISTISYADNVEANKLQILKLKEDDHYIGNTKAKVTIVTYSSLSCPGCATFHENILPKIKKDYIDSGKLLYIFRDYPNN
;
A
#
# COMPACT_ATOMS: atom_id res chain seq x y z
N MET A 1 13.22 -45.99 16.79
CA MET A 1 11.89 -45.34 16.65
C MET A 1 11.81 -43.89 17.18
N LYS A 2 12.72 -43.40 18.05
CA LYS A 2 12.70 -42.00 18.56
C LYS A 2 13.07 -40.96 17.49
N ASN A 3 14.01 -41.25 16.60
CA ASN A 3 14.50 -40.30 15.59
C ASN A 3 13.44 -39.89 14.55
N LYS A 4 12.51 -40.78 14.20
CA LYS A 4 11.41 -40.49 13.27
C LYS A 4 10.42 -39.47 13.85
N ARG A 5 10.27 -39.45 15.19
CA ARG A 5 9.43 -38.50 15.91
C ARG A 5 10.09 -37.11 16.00
N TYR A 6 11.41 -37.03 16.14
CA TYR A 6 12.14 -35.75 16.05
C TYR A 6 12.15 -35.17 14.64
N ILE A 7 12.29 -36.00 13.61
CA ILE A 7 12.17 -35.56 12.20
C ILE A 7 10.77 -34.99 11.93
N LEU A 8 9.72 -35.65 12.42
CA LEU A 8 8.35 -35.15 12.25
C LEU A 8 8.15 -33.80 12.95
N LEU A 9 8.67 -33.63 14.17
CA LEU A 9 8.59 -32.38 14.92
C LEU A 9 9.40 -31.25 14.27
N PHE A 10 10.55 -31.56 13.69
CA PHE A 10 11.38 -30.58 12.99
C PHE A 10 10.73 -30.09 11.69
N ILE A 11 10.10 -31.00 10.93
CA ILE A 11 9.31 -30.64 9.74
C ILE A 11 8.10 -29.80 10.13
N LEU A 12 7.40 -30.16 11.21
CA LEU A 12 6.25 -29.39 11.69
C LEU A 12 6.66 -27.95 12.10
N PHE A 13 7.77 -27.81 12.80
CA PHE A 13 8.32 -26.50 13.19
C PHE A 13 8.71 -25.65 11.97
N PHE A 14 9.35 -26.28 10.97
CA PHE A 14 9.75 -25.59 9.74
C PHE A 14 8.56 -25.20 8.86
N LEU A 15 7.45 -25.95 8.88
CA LEU A 15 6.22 -25.59 8.18
C LEU A 15 5.45 -24.46 8.88
N ILE A 16 5.46 -24.42 10.22
CA ILE A 16 4.78 -23.36 10.98
C ILE A 16 5.48 -21.99 10.79
N SER A 17 6.81 -21.99 10.71
CA SER A 17 7.58 -20.76 10.48
C SER A 17 7.38 -20.18 9.09
N THR A 18 7.25 -21.02 8.05
CA THR A 18 7.00 -20.54 6.68
C THR A 18 5.59 -20.02 6.48
N ILE A 19 4.58 -20.64 7.11
CA ILE A 19 3.18 -20.15 7.06
C ILE A 19 3.08 -18.77 7.69
N SER A 20 3.67 -18.58 8.88
CA SER A 20 3.67 -17.28 9.55
C SER A 20 4.24 -16.19 8.64
N TYR A 21 5.36 -16.49 7.98
CA TYR A 21 6.06 -15.55 7.10
C TYR A 21 5.22 -15.08 5.88
N ALA A 22 4.28 -15.89 5.40
CA ALA A 22 3.41 -15.52 4.28
C ALA A 22 2.33 -14.53 4.72
N ASP A 23 1.71 -14.74 5.89
CA ASP A 23 0.60 -13.90 6.38
C ASP A 23 1.04 -12.45 6.66
N ASN A 24 2.25 -12.25 7.19
CA ASN A 24 2.75 -10.90 7.46
C ASN A 24 3.06 -10.08 6.19
N VAL A 25 3.25 -10.70 5.03
CA VAL A 25 3.47 -9.97 3.76
C VAL A 25 2.16 -9.37 3.23
N GLU A 26 1.06 -10.13 3.29
CA GLU A 26 -0.27 -9.67 2.85
C GLU A 26 -0.79 -8.53 3.74
N ALA A 27 -0.61 -8.66 5.06
CA ALA A 27 -1.03 -7.65 6.04
C ALA A 27 -0.30 -6.31 5.84
N ASN A 28 1.00 -6.33 5.53
CA ASN A 28 1.82 -5.14 5.33
C ASN A 28 1.46 -4.41 4.02
N LYS A 29 1.14 -5.18 2.96
CA LYS A 29 0.63 -4.62 1.70
C LYS A 29 -0.69 -3.86 1.90
N LEU A 30 -1.60 -4.40 2.71
CA LEU A 30 -2.85 -3.71 3.06
C LEU A 30 -2.59 -2.43 3.87
N GLN A 31 -1.59 -2.42 4.73
CA GLN A 31 -1.29 -1.26 5.58
C GLN A 31 -0.82 -0.05 4.77
N ILE A 32 -0.03 -0.27 3.72
CA ILE A 32 0.47 0.82 2.85
C ILE A 32 -0.67 1.45 2.04
N LEU A 33 -1.67 0.65 1.64
CA LEU A 33 -2.80 1.09 0.81
C LEU A 33 -3.99 1.66 1.61
N LYS A 34 -4.01 1.46 2.94
CA LYS A 34 -5.05 2.00 3.81
C LYS A 34 -4.91 3.52 3.97
N LEU A 35 -6.05 4.19 4.04
CA LEU A 35 -6.17 5.58 4.42
C LEU A 35 -5.79 5.75 5.91
N LYS A 36 -4.89 6.68 6.19
CA LYS A 36 -4.46 7.06 7.54
C LYS A 36 -5.15 8.35 7.98
N GLU A 37 -5.11 8.64 9.28
CA GLU A 37 -5.69 9.86 9.85
C GLU A 37 -4.94 11.13 9.39
N ASP A 38 -3.64 11.02 9.14
CA ASP A 38 -2.75 12.11 8.72
C ASP A 38 -2.61 12.24 7.19
N ASP A 39 -3.32 11.41 6.42
CA ASP A 39 -3.28 11.45 4.96
C ASP A 39 -4.03 12.67 4.40
N HIS A 40 -3.43 13.34 3.42
CA HIS A 40 -4.14 14.30 2.58
C HIS A 40 -4.78 13.59 1.40
N TYR A 41 -6.09 13.74 1.17
CA TYR A 41 -6.76 12.99 0.11
C TYR A 41 -7.90 13.77 -0.55
N ILE A 42 -8.26 13.33 -1.76
CA ILE A 42 -9.43 13.79 -2.51
C ILE A 42 -10.16 12.58 -3.11
N GLY A 43 -11.49 12.70 -3.22
CA GLY A 43 -12.36 11.66 -3.77
C GLY A 43 -13.17 10.89 -2.73
N ASN A 44 -13.85 9.83 -3.18
CA ASN A 44 -14.73 9.02 -2.35
C ASN A 44 -13.90 7.99 -1.55
N THR A 45 -13.98 8.01 -0.21
CA THR A 45 -13.29 7.05 0.66
C THR A 45 -13.77 5.61 0.50
N LYS A 46 -14.93 5.41 -0.14
CA LYS A 46 -15.48 4.09 -0.52
C LYS A 46 -15.19 3.71 -1.98
N ALA A 47 -14.34 4.46 -2.68
CA ALA A 47 -13.94 4.13 -4.04
C ALA A 47 -13.28 2.74 -4.10
N LYS A 48 -13.48 2.02 -5.20
CA LYS A 48 -12.93 0.66 -5.38
C LYS A 48 -11.41 0.68 -5.59
N VAL A 49 -10.87 1.78 -6.11
CA VAL A 49 -9.45 1.95 -6.40
C VAL A 49 -8.91 3.07 -5.53
N THR A 50 -7.73 2.84 -4.95
CA THR A 50 -6.97 3.84 -4.19
C THR A 50 -5.60 4.00 -4.82
N ILE A 51 -5.20 5.25 -5.07
CA ILE A 51 -3.82 5.60 -5.44
C ILE A 51 -3.22 6.36 -4.26
N VAL A 52 -2.12 5.84 -3.73
CA VAL A 52 -1.28 6.54 -2.77
C VAL A 52 -0.07 7.10 -3.51
N THR A 53 0.06 8.42 -3.52
CA THR A 53 1.16 9.13 -4.15
C THR A 53 2.09 9.68 -3.09
N TYR A 54 3.34 9.22 -3.14
CA TYR A 54 4.43 9.81 -2.36
C TYR A 54 5.07 10.89 -3.20
N SER A 55 5.03 12.13 -2.72
CA SER A 55 5.46 13.29 -3.49
C SER A 55 6.14 14.31 -2.59
N SER A 56 7.15 14.98 -3.13
CA SER A 56 7.89 16.04 -2.44
C SER A 56 7.55 17.39 -3.06
N LEU A 57 7.36 18.40 -2.22
CA LEU A 57 7.18 19.79 -2.65
C LEU A 57 8.39 20.34 -3.42
N SER A 58 9.59 19.79 -3.22
CA SER A 58 10.80 20.19 -3.92
C SER A 58 11.09 19.38 -5.20
N CYS A 59 10.24 18.40 -5.54
CA CYS A 59 10.45 17.58 -6.74
C CYS A 59 9.80 18.21 -7.99
N PRO A 60 10.58 18.62 -9.02
CA PRO A 60 10.04 19.24 -10.23
C PRO A 60 9.17 18.28 -11.07
N GLY A 61 9.47 16.98 -11.03
CA GLY A 61 8.63 15.95 -11.66
C GLY A 61 7.27 15.84 -10.99
N CYS A 62 7.22 16.01 -9.67
CA CYS A 62 5.96 16.04 -8.92
C CYS A 62 5.13 17.28 -9.25
N ALA A 63 5.76 18.44 -9.42
CA ALA A 63 5.08 19.66 -9.86
C ALA A 63 4.42 19.46 -11.24
N THR A 64 5.19 18.95 -12.20
CA THR A 64 4.67 18.62 -13.55
C THR A 64 3.47 17.68 -13.50
N PHE A 65 3.49 16.66 -12.63
CA PHE A 65 2.36 15.75 -12.44
C PHE A 65 1.12 16.47 -11.89
N HIS A 66 1.27 17.29 -10.85
CA HIS A 66 0.15 18.01 -10.23
C HIS A 66 -0.48 19.04 -11.17
N GLU A 67 0.32 19.69 -12.01
CA GLU A 67 -0.16 20.70 -12.96
C GLU A 67 -0.83 20.08 -14.20
N ASN A 68 -0.28 18.98 -14.73
CA ASN A 68 -0.65 18.52 -16.08
C ASN A 68 -1.40 17.18 -16.11
N ILE A 69 -1.19 16.32 -15.11
CA ILE A 69 -1.70 14.93 -15.10
C ILE A 69 -2.81 14.75 -14.08
N LEU A 70 -2.61 15.22 -12.85
CA LEU A 70 -3.60 15.11 -11.78
C LEU A 70 -4.97 15.71 -12.16
N PRO A 71 -5.08 16.85 -12.87
CA PRO A 71 -6.39 17.39 -13.28
C PRO A 71 -7.17 16.45 -14.21
N LYS A 72 -6.47 15.72 -15.08
CA LYS A 72 -7.09 14.74 -16.00
C LYS A 72 -7.60 13.53 -15.21
N ILE A 73 -6.76 12.99 -14.31
CA ILE A 73 -7.15 11.89 -13.41
C ILE A 73 -8.33 12.30 -12.53
N LYS A 74 -8.31 13.53 -12.03
CA LYS A 74 -9.37 14.08 -11.18
C LYS A 74 -10.71 14.06 -11.92
N LYS A 75 -10.76 14.64 -13.11
CA LYS A 75 -11.96 14.70 -13.94
C LYS A 75 -12.50 13.30 -14.26
N ASP A 76 -11.64 12.39 -14.69
CA ASP A 76 -12.08 11.11 -15.25
C ASP A 76 -12.42 10.06 -14.17
N TYR A 77 -11.74 10.10 -13.02
CA TYR A 77 -11.80 9.02 -12.02
C TYR A 77 -12.15 9.47 -10.59
N ILE A 78 -11.64 10.62 -10.15
CA ILE A 78 -11.87 11.08 -8.76
C ILE A 78 -13.28 11.68 -8.65
N ASP A 79 -13.63 12.58 -9.56
CA ASP A 79 -14.93 13.25 -9.59
C ASP A 79 -16.08 12.28 -9.93
N SER A 80 -15.78 11.21 -10.67
CA SER A 80 -16.74 10.12 -10.94
C SER A 80 -16.87 9.11 -9.79
N GLY A 81 -16.14 9.32 -8.67
CA GLY A 81 -16.20 8.48 -7.47
C GLY A 81 -15.53 7.11 -7.61
N LYS A 82 -14.80 6.86 -8.71
CA LYS A 82 -14.13 5.59 -9.00
C LYS A 82 -12.79 5.44 -8.29
N LEU A 83 -12.16 6.57 -7.95
CA LEU A 83 -10.81 6.63 -7.40
C LEU A 83 -10.75 7.48 -6.13
N LEU A 84 -10.10 6.95 -5.10
CA LEU A 84 -9.59 7.71 -3.96
C LEU A 84 -8.12 8.04 -4.24
N TYR A 85 -7.77 9.32 -4.21
CA TYR A 85 -6.39 9.76 -4.36
C TYR A 85 -5.86 10.26 -3.02
N ILE A 86 -4.77 9.66 -2.55
CA ILE A 86 -4.08 9.99 -1.31
C ILE A 86 -2.71 10.57 -1.67
N PHE A 87 -2.40 11.72 -1.11
CA PHE A 87 -1.11 12.40 -1.14
C PHE A 87 -0.40 12.22 0.20
N ARG A 88 0.86 11.74 0.14
CA ARG A 88 1.76 11.63 1.29
C ARG A 88 3.03 12.39 0.99
N ASP A 89 3.42 13.27 1.90
CA ASP A 89 4.68 13.99 1.78
C ASP A 89 5.85 13.00 1.85
N TYR A 90 6.80 13.17 0.94
CA TYR A 90 8.06 12.43 0.91
C TYR A 90 9.20 13.43 1.00
N PRO A 91 9.63 13.82 2.21
CA PRO A 91 10.70 14.79 2.37
C PRO A 91 11.99 14.23 1.76
N ASN A 92 12.57 15.00 0.83
CA ASN A 92 13.89 14.72 0.30
C ASN A 92 14.92 15.10 1.37
N ASN A 93 15.66 14.11 1.88
CA ASN A 93 16.82 14.33 2.75
C ASN A 93 17.98 14.99 1.99
#